data_AF-A0A7V2V1B7-F1
#
_entry.id   AF-A0A7V2V1B7-F1
#
_cell.length_a   1.000
_cell.length_b   1.000
_cell.length_c   1.000
_cell.angle_alpha   90.00
_cell.angle_beta   90.00
_cell.angle_gamma   90.00
#
_symmetry.space_group_name_H-M   'P 1'
#
loop_
_entity.id
_entity.type
_entity.pdbx_description
1 polymer ?
#
loop_
_entity_poly.entity_id
_entity_poly.type
_entity_poly.pdbx_seq_one_letter_code
_entity_poly.pdbx_strand_id
1 'polypeptide(L)'
;MPGRPICSPPRTPNAAATCGAPVGCTPSTRVLLGACPDRNRPPHRIRRRSRTRPARPRKPAPAPPCAILGPTALHDGASVEGDTVRARSAVPRTARRNKILKAARGQRGGRHRQYKLAMETVRRGRVYSFIGRRLRKRDFRRLWIVRIGAALEGSGLAYSRFMNGLRRADIPLDRKMLSEIAIHDPKAFGELINAARKALGT
;
A
#
# COMPACT_ATOMS: atom_id res chain seq x y z
N MET A 1 -41.38 -36.89 -11.27
CA MET A 1 -41.03 -35.45 -11.31
C MET A 1 -39.57 -35.29 -11.76
N PRO A 2 -39.27 -35.31 -13.07
CA PRO A 2 -37.89 -35.20 -13.55
C PRO A 2 -37.44 -33.74 -13.75
N GLY A 3 -36.26 -33.43 -13.18
CA GLY A 3 -35.19 -32.54 -13.67
C GLY A 3 -35.53 -31.13 -14.19
N ARG A 4 -35.03 -30.08 -13.51
CA ARG A 4 -34.89 -28.73 -14.09
C ARG A 4 -33.62 -28.66 -14.96
N PRO A 5 -33.71 -28.22 -16.24
CA PRO A 5 -32.55 -28.14 -17.13
C PRO A 5 -31.68 -26.91 -16.85
N ILE A 6 -30.37 -27.10 -17.03
CA ILE A 6 -29.30 -26.12 -16.89
C ILE A 6 -29.32 -25.20 -18.12
N CYS A 7 -29.56 -23.89 -17.94
CA CYS A 7 -29.38 -22.92 -19.02
C CYS A 7 -27.89 -22.75 -19.37
N SER A 8 -27.50 -23.20 -20.56
CA SER A 8 -26.24 -22.82 -21.21
C SER A 8 -26.45 -21.55 -22.03
N PRO A 9 -25.51 -20.58 -22.03
CA PRO A 9 -25.61 -19.41 -22.88
C PRO A 9 -25.36 -19.77 -24.36
N PRO A 10 -26.02 -19.07 -25.31
CA PRO A 10 -25.90 -19.39 -26.73
C PRO A 10 -24.50 -19.05 -27.28
N ARG A 11 -23.93 -19.99 -28.02
CA ARG A 11 -22.86 -19.77 -29.00
C ARG A 11 -23.48 -19.73 -30.38
N THR A 12 -23.26 -18.65 -31.13
CA THR A 12 -23.18 -18.61 -32.60
C THR A 12 -22.70 -17.21 -33.02
N PRO A 13 -22.25 -16.99 -34.28
CA PRO A 13 -21.32 -17.81 -35.07
C PRO A 13 -20.25 -16.95 -35.78
N ASN A 14 -19.31 -17.63 -36.45
CA ASN A 14 -18.33 -17.10 -37.39
C ASN A 14 -18.92 -16.15 -38.44
N ALA A 15 -18.14 -15.13 -38.82
CA ALA A 15 -18.18 -14.52 -40.15
C ALA A 15 -16.75 -14.21 -40.60
N ALA A 16 -16.19 -15.09 -41.43
CA ALA A 16 -15.04 -14.84 -42.27
C ALA A 16 -15.55 -14.46 -43.67
N ALA A 17 -15.17 -13.27 -44.14
CA ALA A 17 -15.22 -12.73 -45.51
C ALA A 17 -14.99 -11.21 -45.32
N THR A 18 -14.15 -10.48 -46.04
CA THR A 18 -13.67 -10.63 -47.40
C THR A 18 -12.45 -9.72 -47.57
N CYS A 19 -11.50 -10.18 -48.40
CA CYS A 19 -10.35 -9.43 -48.88
C CYS A 19 -10.77 -8.21 -49.71
N GLY A 20 -9.95 -7.15 -49.70
CA GLY A 20 -10.12 -6.00 -50.59
C GLY A 20 -9.00 -4.97 -50.44
N ALA A 21 -7.80 -5.27 -50.95
CA ALA A 21 -6.87 -4.26 -51.45
C ALA A 21 -7.25 -3.98 -52.92
N PRO A 22 -7.15 -2.73 -53.43
CA PRO A 22 -5.88 -2.15 -53.91
C PRO A 22 -5.81 -0.61 -53.66
N VAL A 23 -4.72 0.16 -53.75
CA VAL A 23 -3.70 0.34 -54.80
C VAL A 23 -2.54 1.20 -54.23
N GLY A 24 -1.28 0.82 -54.50
CA GLY A 24 -0.24 1.73 -55.03
C GLY A 24 0.66 2.56 -54.11
N CYS A 25 1.98 2.31 -54.25
CA CYS A 25 3.13 3.25 -54.15
C CYS A 25 3.66 3.57 -52.74
N THR A 26 4.91 3.26 -52.34
CA THR A 26 6.20 3.34 -53.07
C THR A 26 7.29 2.41 -52.47
N PRO A 27 8.32 2.02 -53.24
CA PRO A 27 9.51 1.32 -52.78
C PRO A 27 10.74 2.24 -52.70
N SER A 28 11.32 2.39 -51.51
CA SER A 28 12.68 2.87 -51.17
C SER A 28 12.57 3.30 -49.70
N THR A 29 13.28 2.73 -48.74
CA THR A 29 14.74 2.76 -48.66
C THR A 29 15.20 1.58 -47.80
N ARG A 30 16.00 0.70 -48.40
CA ARG A 30 16.86 -0.24 -47.70
C ARG A 30 18.14 0.50 -47.32
N VAL A 31 18.68 0.17 -46.14
CA VAL A 31 20.02 0.49 -45.62
C VAL A 31 20.13 1.80 -44.81
N LEU A 32 20.11 1.70 -43.47
CA LEU A 32 21.32 1.80 -42.64
C LEU A 32 21.00 1.57 -41.15
N LEU A 33 21.61 0.51 -40.61
CA LEU A 33 22.01 0.25 -39.21
C LEU A 33 21.01 0.45 -38.06
N GLY A 34 20.57 -0.67 -37.49
CA GLY A 34 20.00 -0.74 -36.13
C GLY A 34 19.60 -2.16 -35.77
N ALA A 35 20.57 -2.96 -35.33
CA ALA A 35 20.39 -4.37 -34.96
C ALA A 35 19.21 -4.60 -34.00
N CYS A 36 18.39 -5.60 -34.31
CA CYS A 36 17.34 -6.12 -33.43
C CYS A 36 17.94 -6.47 -32.05
N PRO A 37 17.36 -6.02 -30.92
CA PRO A 37 17.87 -6.43 -29.62
C PRO A 37 17.53 -7.90 -29.37
N ASP A 38 18.61 -8.68 -29.25
CA ASP A 38 18.70 -10.07 -28.83
C ASP A 38 17.76 -10.38 -27.65
N ARG A 39 16.82 -11.30 -27.89
CA ARG A 39 15.78 -11.72 -26.93
C ARG A 39 16.33 -12.66 -25.84
N ASN A 40 17.63 -12.94 -25.82
CA ASN A 40 18.26 -13.88 -24.90
C ASN A 40 19.45 -13.31 -24.08
N ARG A 41 19.51 -11.97 -23.88
CA ARG A 41 20.55 -11.36 -23.05
C ARG A 41 20.26 -11.54 -21.55
N PRO A 42 21.10 -12.27 -20.77
CA PRO A 42 20.90 -12.42 -19.34
C PRO A 42 21.10 -11.07 -18.62
N PRO A 43 20.39 -10.81 -17.50
CA PRO A 43 20.50 -9.54 -16.80
C PRO A 43 21.95 -9.35 -16.30
N HIS A 44 22.53 -8.20 -16.63
CA HIS A 44 23.84 -7.78 -16.16
C HIS A 44 23.88 -7.88 -14.62
N ARG A 45 24.82 -8.70 -14.12
CA ARG A 45 25.05 -8.89 -12.69
C ARG A 45 25.47 -7.55 -12.10
N ILE A 46 24.54 -6.85 -11.44
CA ILE A 46 24.82 -5.64 -10.68
C ILE A 46 25.96 -5.99 -9.71
N ARG A 47 27.16 -5.44 -9.95
CA ARG A 47 28.26 -5.47 -8.98
C ARG A 47 27.67 -4.96 -7.67
N ARG A 48 27.67 -5.80 -6.63
CA ARG A 48 27.29 -5.39 -5.28
C ARG A 48 28.24 -4.25 -4.89
N ARG A 49 27.79 -3.00 -5.02
CA ARG A 49 28.42 -1.88 -4.30
C ARG A 49 28.47 -2.35 -2.85
N SER A 50 29.69 -2.45 -2.31
CA SER A 50 29.95 -2.63 -0.90
C SER A 50 29.11 -1.59 -0.16
N ARG A 51 27.97 -2.03 0.39
CA ARG A 51 27.25 -1.22 1.36
C ARG A 51 28.14 -1.22 2.59
N THR A 52 29.02 -0.23 2.70
CA THR A 52 29.49 0.20 4.01
C THR A 52 28.24 0.42 4.84
N ARG A 53 28.04 -0.47 5.81
CA ARG A 53 26.92 -0.45 6.75
C ARG A 53 26.99 0.93 7.43
N PRO A 54 25.93 1.76 7.43
CA PRO A 54 25.97 2.96 8.25
C PRO A 54 26.15 2.52 9.71
N ALA A 55 27.13 3.12 10.38
CA ALA A 55 27.41 2.84 11.79
C ALA A 55 26.12 3.05 12.61
N ARG A 56 25.75 2.07 13.42
CA ARG A 56 24.67 2.25 14.40
C ARG A 56 25.09 3.37 15.36
N PRO A 57 24.19 4.29 15.75
CA PRO A 57 24.51 5.25 16.79
C PRO A 57 24.85 4.48 18.07
N ARG A 58 26.04 4.75 18.62
CA ARG A 58 26.45 4.22 19.93
C ARG A 58 25.46 4.77 20.95
N LYS A 59 24.83 3.89 21.73
CA LYS A 59 24.06 4.33 22.90
C LYS A 59 24.99 5.11 23.83
N PRO A 60 24.54 6.22 24.44
CA PRO A 60 25.34 6.92 25.44
C PRO A 60 25.61 5.99 26.63
N ALA A 61 26.82 6.07 27.17
CA ALA A 61 27.24 5.28 28.32
C ALA A 61 26.38 5.62 29.55
N PRO A 62 25.98 4.64 30.38
CA PRO A 62 25.38 4.94 31.66
C PRO A 62 26.42 5.58 32.60
N ALA A 63 25.98 6.55 33.40
CA ALA A 63 26.81 7.25 34.38
C ALA A 63 27.38 6.28 35.45
N PRO A 64 28.58 6.54 35.99
CA PRO A 64 29.18 5.69 37.01
C PRO A 64 28.42 5.82 38.34
N PRO A 65 28.30 4.72 39.13
CA PRO A 65 27.77 4.80 40.49
C PRO A 65 28.74 5.57 41.40
N CYS A 66 28.19 6.39 42.29
CA CYS A 66 28.92 7.12 43.30
C CYS A 66 29.78 6.17 44.14
N ALA A 67 31.06 6.51 44.27
CA ALA A 67 31.99 5.89 45.18
C ALA A 67 31.56 6.15 46.63
N ILE A 68 31.22 5.08 47.36
CA ILE A 68 31.29 5.06 48.82
C ILE A 68 32.46 4.15 49.18
N LEU A 69 33.37 4.71 49.96
CA LEU A 69 34.62 4.13 50.44
C LEU A 69 34.37 2.90 51.32
N GLY A 70 34.91 1.76 50.88
CA GLY A 70 35.82 0.91 51.66
C GLY A 70 35.26 -0.16 52.64
N PRO A 71 36.08 -1.20 52.95
CA PRO A 71 35.62 -2.49 53.46
C PRO A 71 36.21 -2.87 54.84
N THR A 72 35.42 -3.48 55.74
CA THR A 72 35.98 -4.35 56.80
C THR A 72 34.94 -5.37 57.25
N ALA A 73 35.14 -6.63 56.86
CA ALA A 73 35.13 -7.82 57.73
C ALA A 73 35.01 -9.10 56.88
N LEU A 74 36.14 -9.80 56.69
CA LEU A 74 36.23 -11.27 56.82
C LEU A 74 35.80 -11.63 58.27
N HIS A 75 35.19 -12.74 58.67
CA HIS A 75 34.93 -14.09 58.16
C HIS A 75 33.49 -14.46 58.59
N ASP A 76 32.75 -15.32 57.89
CA ASP A 76 32.73 -16.76 58.17
C ASP A 76 32.13 -17.53 56.98
N GLY A 77 32.64 -18.73 56.76
CA GLY A 77 32.22 -19.61 55.68
C GLY A 77 30.75 -19.99 55.76
N ALA A 78 30.04 -19.78 54.66
CA ALA A 78 28.89 -20.60 54.30
C ALA A 78 28.97 -20.85 52.80
N SER A 79 29.17 -22.12 52.45
CA SER A 79 28.99 -22.66 51.12
C SER A 79 27.70 -22.14 50.50
N VAL A 80 27.77 -21.26 49.50
CA VAL A 80 26.61 -20.98 48.65
C VAL A 80 26.66 -21.99 47.51
N GLU A 81 26.34 -23.25 47.85
CA GLU A 81 25.79 -24.16 46.85
C GLU A 81 24.55 -23.49 46.27
N GLY A 82 24.49 -23.47 44.93
CA GLY A 82 23.66 -22.54 44.20
C GLY A 82 22.15 -22.75 44.35
N ASP A 83 21.49 -21.79 44.98
CA ASP A 83 20.04 -21.66 44.85
C ASP A 83 19.70 -20.79 43.65
N THR A 84 19.71 -21.39 42.45
CA THR A 84 18.98 -20.80 41.32
C THR A 84 17.47 -20.88 41.64
N VAL A 85 16.94 -19.86 42.32
CA VAL A 85 15.51 -19.79 42.64
C VAL A 85 14.70 -19.89 41.35
N ARG A 86 13.93 -20.97 41.21
CA ARG A 86 13.14 -21.23 40.01
C ARG A 86 12.09 -20.13 39.81
N ALA A 87 12.29 -19.30 38.79
CA ALA A 87 11.32 -18.27 38.43
C ALA A 87 9.95 -18.87 38.09
N ARG A 88 8.91 -18.47 38.83
CA ARG A 88 7.52 -18.91 38.58
C ARG A 88 6.95 -18.18 37.36
N SER A 89 6.48 -18.92 36.35
CA SER A 89 6.04 -18.36 35.06
C SER A 89 4.52 -18.23 34.89
N ALA A 90 3.72 -18.61 35.89
CA ALA A 90 2.26 -18.68 35.80
C ALA A 90 1.59 -17.30 35.57
N VAL A 91 1.89 -16.31 36.43
CA VAL A 91 1.34 -14.95 36.34
C VAL A 91 1.69 -14.26 35.01
N PRO A 92 2.97 -14.19 34.56
CA PRO A 92 3.30 -13.55 33.29
C PRO A 92 2.70 -14.29 32.08
N ARG A 93 2.53 -15.61 32.14
CA ARG A 93 1.85 -16.39 31.09
C ARG A 93 0.38 -15.99 30.94
N THR A 94 -0.35 -15.89 32.05
CA THR A 94 -1.77 -15.50 32.05
C THR A 94 -1.96 -14.07 31.55
N ALA A 95 -1.09 -13.13 31.96
CA ALA A 95 -1.14 -11.74 31.49
C ALA A 95 -0.95 -11.64 29.95
N ARG A 96 0.03 -12.36 29.39
CA ARG A 96 0.25 -12.42 27.92
C ARG A 96 -0.95 -13.00 27.19
N ARG A 97 -1.56 -14.08 27.73
CA ARG A 97 -2.76 -14.69 27.18
C ARG A 97 -3.94 -13.71 27.14
N ASN A 98 -4.21 -13.05 28.26
CA ASN A 98 -5.31 -12.09 28.39
C ASN A 98 -5.14 -10.88 27.48
N LYS A 99 -3.91 -10.41 27.24
CA LYS A 99 -3.61 -9.34 26.27
C LYS A 99 -4.05 -9.69 24.85
N ILE A 100 -3.76 -10.91 24.40
CA ILE A 100 -4.13 -11.37 23.05
C ILE A 100 -5.64 -11.60 22.95
N LEU A 101 -6.25 -12.22 23.96
CA LEU A 101 -7.70 -12.42 23.98
C LEU A 101 -8.47 -11.08 24.04
N LYS A 102 -7.96 -10.08 24.77
CA LYS A 102 -8.51 -8.72 24.77
C LYS A 102 -8.45 -8.08 23.38
N ALA A 103 -7.35 -8.27 22.66
CA ALA A 103 -7.20 -7.78 21.28
C ALA A 103 -8.05 -8.54 20.26
N ALA A 104 -8.42 -9.80 20.54
CA ALA A 104 -9.22 -10.65 19.67
C ALA A 104 -10.73 -10.59 19.97
N ARG A 105 -11.19 -9.73 20.88
CA ARG A 105 -12.62 -9.57 21.18
C ARG A 105 -13.41 -9.19 19.92
N GLY A 106 -14.62 -9.71 19.78
CA GLY A 106 -15.49 -9.48 18.62
C GLY A 106 -15.19 -10.36 17.40
N GLN A 107 -14.13 -11.19 17.42
CA GLN A 107 -13.85 -12.11 16.33
C GLN A 107 -14.86 -13.27 16.30
N ARG A 108 -15.35 -13.61 15.10
CA ARG A 108 -16.37 -14.65 14.90
C ARG A 108 -15.88 -16.04 15.35
N GLY A 109 -16.80 -16.84 15.90
CA GLY A 109 -16.57 -18.24 16.28
C GLY A 109 -15.55 -18.41 17.41
N GLY A 110 -14.71 -19.45 17.34
CA GLY A 110 -13.71 -19.75 18.38
C GLY A 110 -12.50 -18.79 18.43
N ARG A 111 -12.36 -17.86 17.47
CA ARG A 111 -11.17 -17.00 17.30
C ARG A 111 -10.96 -15.99 18.43
N HIS A 112 -12.00 -15.66 19.20
CA HIS A 112 -11.88 -14.80 20.38
C HIS A 112 -11.73 -15.60 21.70
N ARG A 113 -11.98 -16.92 21.70
CA ARG A 113 -11.94 -17.78 22.89
C ARG A 113 -10.66 -18.61 22.96
N GLN A 114 -10.24 -19.19 21.84
CA GLN A 114 -9.10 -20.09 21.76
C GLN A 114 -7.80 -19.29 21.51
N TYR A 115 -6.82 -19.41 22.41
CA TYR A 115 -5.60 -18.61 22.37
C TYR A 115 -4.78 -18.76 21.08
N LYS A 116 -4.63 -19.99 20.56
CA LYS A 116 -3.88 -20.26 19.32
C LYS A 116 -4.52 -19.54 18.12
N LEU A 117 -5.83 -19.74 17.93
CA LEU A 117 -6.60 -19.08 16.87
C LEU A 117 -6.62 -17.55 17.04
N ALA A 118 -6.73 -17.06 18.27
CA ALA A 118 -6.69 -15.63 18.58
C ALA A 118 -5.36 -15.01 18.18
N MET A 119 -4.24 -15.68 18.49
CA MET A 119 -2.91 -15.21 18.13
C MET A 119 -2.76 -15.08 16.60
N GLU A 120 -3.17 -16.10 15.85
CA GLU A 120 -3.12 -16.09 14.38
C GLU A 120 -3.98 -14.95 13.80
N THR A 121 -5.20 -14.79 14.32
CA THR A 121 -6.14 -13.77 13.87
C THR A 121 -5.61 -12.36 14.16
N VAL A 122 -5.11 -12.12 15.38
CA VAL A 122 -4.52 -10.82 15.77
C VAL A 122 -3.28 -10.52 14.94
N ARG A 123 -2.44 -11.53 14.64
CA ARG A 123 -1.27 -11.35 13.79
C ARG A 123 -1.67 -10.94 12.37
N ARG A 124 -2.63 -11.63 11.75
CA ARG A 124 -3.17 -11.30 10.42
C ARG A 124 -3.83 -9.92 10.43
N GLY A 125 -4.64 -9.62 11.44
CA GLY A 125 -5.32 -8.32 11.60
C GLY A 125 -4.35 -7.14 11.70
N ARG A 126 -3.20 -7.31 12.36
CA ARG A 126 -2.15 -6.27 12.40
C ARG A 126 -1.53 -6.01 11.03
N VAL A 127 -1.27 -7.07 10.25
CA VAL A 127 -0.75 -6.93 8.88
C VAL A 127 -1.77 -6.21 8.00
N TYR A 128 -3.04 -6.61 8.05
CA TYR A 128 -4.10 -5.94 7.31
C TYR A 128 -4.35 -4.50 7.78
N SER A 129 -4.23 -4.19 9.06
CA SER A 129 -4.31 -2.80 9.52
C SER A 129 -3.21 -1.94 8.91
N PHE A 130 -1.99 -2.46 8.79
CA PHE A 130 -0.88 -1.73 8.21
C PHE A 130 -1.09 -1.48 6.72
N ILE A 131 -1.50 -2.52 5.98
CA ILE A 131 -1.82 -2.44 4.56
C ILE A 131 -3.02 -1.50 4.34
N GLY A 132 -4.09 -1.67 5.13
CA GLY A 132 -5.32 -0.89 5.06
C GLY A 132 -5.13 0.61 5.26
N ARG A 133 -4.21 1.02 6.15
CA ARG A 133 -3.84 2.45 6.29
C ARG A 133 -3.23 3.05 5.01
N ARG A 134 -2.48 2.24 4.25
CA ARG A 134 -1.91 2.65 2.95
C ARG A 134 -2.96 2.61 1.83
N LEU A 135 -3.83 1.59 1.82
CA LEU A 135 -4.91 1.44 0.84
C LEU A 135 -5.98 2.54 0.99
N ARG A 136 -6.40 2.87 2.22
CA ARG A 136 -7.41 3.90 2.48
C ARG A 136 -7.06 5.25 1.83
N LYS A 137 -5.78 5.63 1.81
CA LYS A 137 -5.31 6.85 1.11
C LYS A 137 -5.53 6.78 -0.41
N ARG A 138 -5.38 5.59 -1.01
CA ARG A 138 -5.64 5.34 -2.43
C ARG A 138 -7.14 5.28 -2.73
N ASP A 139 -7.91 4.65 -1.85
CA ASP A 139 -9.36 4.51 -2.01
C ASP A 139 -10.07 5.86 -1.98
N PHE A 140 -9.71 6.74 -1.03
CA PHE A 140 -10.21 8.11 -1.01
C PHE A 140 -9.81 8.89 -2.27
N ARG A 141 -8.55 8.75 -2.72
CA ARG A 141 -8.11 9.41 -3.95
C ARG A 141 -8.89 8.94 -5.17
N ARG A 142 -9.18 7.64 -5.28
CA ARG A 142 -10.01 7.07 -6.36
C ARG A 142 -11.42 7.66 -6.31
N LEU A 143 -12.03 7.70 -5.12
CA LEU A 143 -13.35 8.25 -4.91
C LEU A 143 -13.43 9.74 -5.29
N TRP A 144 -12.44 10.56 -4.93
CA TRP A 144 -12.40 11.96 -5.35
C TRP A 144 -12.27 12.12 -6.86
N ILE A 145 -11.49 11.27 -7.53
CA ILE A 145 -11.38 11.29 -9.00
C ILE A 145 -12.73 10.95 -9.65
N VAL A 146 -13.43 9.95 -9.13
CA VAL A 146 -14.77 9.57 -9.63
C VAL A 146 -15.77 10.71 -9.45
N ARG A 147 -15.79 11.34 -8.26
CA ARG A 147 -16.67 12.48 -7.98
C ARG A 147 -16.41 13.68 -8.88
N ILE A 148 -15.14 14.06 -9.05
CA ILE A 148 -14.75 15.16 -9.95
C ILE A 148 -15.09 14.79 -11.40
N GLY A 149 -14.87 13.53 -11.80
CA GLY A 149 -15.23 13.03 -13.12
C GLY A 149 -16.72 13.22 -13.42
N ALA A 150 -17.59 12.82 -12.49
CA ALA A 150 -19.03 13.00 -12.61
C ALA A 150 -19.44 14.48 -12.68
N ALA A 151 -18.82 15.34 -11.86
CA ALA A 151 -19.09 16.77 -11.88
C ALA A 151 -18.69 17.46 -13.20
N LEU A 152 -17.73 16.90 -13.93
CA LEU A 152 -17.26 17.45 -15.21
C LEU A 152 -18.06 16.97 -16.43
N GLU A 153 -18.94 15.98 -16.28
CA GLU A 153 -19.66 15.35 -17.40
C GLU A 153 -20.48 16.37 -18.20
N GLY A 154 -21.20 17.27 -17.53
CA GLY A 154 -21.95 18.36 -18.18
C GLY A 154 -21.10 19.47 -18.82
N SER A 155 -19.79 19.47 -18.58
CA SER A 155 -18.85 20.48 -19.10
C SER A 155 -18.04 20.01 -20.31
N GLY A 156 -18.19 18.74 -20.73
CA GLY A 156 -17.47 18.18 -21.87
C GLY A 156 -15.95 18.04 -21.67
N LEU A 157 -15.42 18.21 -20.45
CA LEU A 157 -14.00 18.04 -20.14
C LEU A 157 -13.75 16.71 -19.42
N ALA A 158 -12.77 15.96 -19.89
CA ALA A 158 -12.27 14.81 -19.13
C ALA A 158 -11.41 15.28 -17.93
N TYR A 159 -11.48 14.56 -16.81
CA TYR A 159 -10.68 14.81 -15.60
C TYR A 159 -9.18 15.02 -15.89
N SER A 160 -8.59 14.22 -16.80
CA SER A 160 -7.18 14.34 -17.18
C SER A 160 -6.85 15.68 -17.85
N ARG A 161 -7.78 16.23 -18.64
CA ARG A 161 -7.65 17.56 -19.26
C ARG A 161 -7.85 18.64 -18.21
N PHE A 162 -8.87 18.53 -17.37
CA PHE A 162 -9.13 19.48 -16.28
C PHE A 162 -7.92 19.63 -15.34
N MET A 163 -7.34 18.53 -14.86
CA MET A 163 -6.15 18.58 -14.01
C MET A 163 -4.92 19.14 -14.72
N ASN A 164 -4.80 18.95 -16.03
CA ASN A 164 -3.75 19.58 -16.82
C ASN A 164 -3.97 21.09 -16.92
N GLY A 165 -5.22 21.53 -17.14
CA GLY A 165 -5.60 22.95 -17.14
C GLY A 165 -5.31 23.64 -15.81
N LEU A 166 -5.70 23.05 -14.68
CA LEU A 166 -5.40 23.60 -13.35
C LEU A 166 -3.90 23.72 -13.07
N ARG A 167 -3.09 22.76 -13.53
CA ARG A 167 -1.63 22.82 -13.38
C ARG A 167 -0.99 23.88 -14.26
N ARG A 168 -1.58 24.18 -15.42
CA ARG A 168 -1.13 25.27 -16.32
C ARG A 168 -1.58 26.65 -15.85
N ALA A 169 -2.69 26.71 -15.12
CA ALA A 169 -3.19 27.92 -14.47
C ALA A 169 -2.51 28.19 -13.11
N ASP A 170 -1.52 27.38 -12.71
CA ASP A 170 -0.82 27.46 -11.41
C ASP A 170 -1.75 27.49 -10.19
N ILE A 171 -2.86 26.73 -10.24
CA ILE A 171 -3.78 26.57 -9.10
C ILE A 171 -3.43 25.27 -8.35
N PRO A 172 -2.73 25.33 -7.20
CA PRO A 172 -2.32 24.15 -6.44
C PRO A 172 -3.47 23.60 -5.57
N LEU A 173 -4.56 23.17 -6.20
CA LEU A 173 -5.70 22.58 -5.48
C LEU A 173 -5.58 21.06 -5.34
N ASP A 174 -5.79 20.59 -4.12
CA ASP A 174 -5.88 19.18 -3.82
C ASP A 174 -7.21 18.58 -4.26
N ARG A 175 -7.17 17.31 -4.68
CA ARG A 175 -8.35 16.55 -5.15
C ARG A 175 -9.43 16.40 -4.07
N LYS A 176 -9.01 16.38 -2.80
CA LYS A 176 -9.94 16.39 -1.65
C LYS A 176 -10.79 17.65 -1.67
N MET A 177 -10.16 18.81 -1.81
CA MET A 177 -10.84 20.10 -1.82
C MET A 177 -11.69 20.27 -3.08
N LEU A 178 -11.15 19.88 -4.25
CA LEU A 178 -11.92 19.90 -5.51
C LEU A 178 -13.18 19.05 -5.44
N SER A 179 -13.11 17.86 -4.83
CA SER A 179 -14.29 17.00 -4.63
C SER A 179 -15.31 17.61 -3.67
N GLU A 180 -14.87 18.43 -2.71
CA GLU A 180 -15.77 19.07 -1.75
C GLU A 180 -16.49 20.25 -2.39
N ILE A 181 -15.75 21.11 -3.09
CA ILE A 181 -16.29 22.26 -3.84
C ILE A 181 -17.31 21.78 -4.88
N ALA A 182 -17.01 20.68 -5.57
CA ALA A 182 -17.94 20.11 -6.57
C ALA A 182 -19.29 19.67 -5.97
N ILE A 183 -19.35 19.31 -4.69
CA ILE A 183 -20.59 18.88 -4.02
C ILE A 183 -21.32 20.06 -3.39
N HIS A 184 -20.58 20.94 -2.70
CA HIS A 184 -21.18 22.02 -1.93
C HIS A 184 -21.52 23.24 -2.80
N ASP A 185 -20.64 23.62 -3.72
CA ASP A 185 -20.73 24.87 -4.46
C ASP A 185 -20.51 24.67 -5.96
N PRO A 186 -21.55 24.28 -6.72
CA PRO A 186 -21.44 24.05 -8.16
C PRO A 186 -21.08 25.32 -8.93
N LYS A 187 -21.42 26.51 -8.41
CA LYS A 187 -21.08 27.81 -9.01
C LYS A 187 -19.57 28.05 -9.01
N ALA A 188 -18.92 27.90 -7.86
CA ALA A 188 -17.47 28.03 -7.72
C ALA A 188 -16.72 26.97 -8.56
N PHE A 189 -17.27 25.76 -8.65
CA PHE A 189 -16.71 24.72 -9.51
C PHE A 189 -16.76 25.12 -11.01
N GLY A 190 -17.82 25.80 -11.45
CA GLY A 190 -17.94 26.34 -12.81
C GLY A 190 -16.84 27.37 -13.14
N GLU A 191 -16.50 28.25 -12.20
CA GLU A 191 -15.40 29.22 -12.39
C GLU A 191 -14.05 28.52 -12.57
N LEU A 192 -13.80 27.44 -11.81
CA LEU A 192 -12.59 26.62 -11.94
C LEU A 192 -12.52 25.91 -13.30
N ILE A 193 -13.65 25.44 -13.83
CA ILE A 193 -13.73 24.86 -15.18
C ILE A 193 -13.36 25.91 -16.22
N ASN A 194 -13.89 27.13 -16.10
CA ASN A 194 -13.61 28.22 -17.02
C ASN A 194 -12.12 28.63 -16.98
N ALA A 195 -11.53 28.72 -15.80
CA ALA A 195 -10.09 28.94 -15.64
C ALA A 195 -9.27 27.81 -16.30
N ALA A 196 -9.68 26.56 -16.12
CA ALA A 196 -9.01 25.41 -16.73
C ALA A 196 -9.11 25.41 -18.27
N ARG A 197 -10.25 25.81 -18.85
CA ARG A 197 -10.44 25.96 -20.30
C ARG A 197 -9.50 27.01 -20.89
N LYS A 198 -9.48 28.21 -20.27
CA LYS A 198 -8.59 29.31 -20.67
C LYS A 198 -7.12 28.87 -20.72
N ALA A 199 -6.67 28.11 -19.71
CA ALA A 199 -5.29 27.61 -19.64
C ALA A 199 -4.96 26.48 -20.66
N LEU A 200 -5.97 25.81 -21.21
CA LEU A 200 -5.80 24.78 -22.24
C LEU A 200 -5.86 25.35 -23.66
N GLY A 201 -6.38 26.56 -23.85
CA GLY A 201 -6.59 27.17 -25.17
C GLY A 201 -7.73 26.51 -25.95
N THR A 202 -8.67 25.88 -25.24
CA THR A 202 -9.86 25.18 -25.78
C THR A 202 -11.12 25.78 -25.23
#